data_AF-A0A954K7H0-F1
#
_entry.id   AF-A0A954K7H0-F1
#
_cell.length_a   1.000
_cell.length_b   1.000
_cell.length_c   1.000
_cell.angle_alpha   90.00
_cell.angle_beta   90.00
_cell.angle_gamma   90.00
#
_symmetry.space_group_name_H-M   'P 1'
#
loop_
_entity.id
_entity.type
_entity.pdbx_description
1 polymer ?
#
loop_
_entity_poly.entity_id
_entity_poly.type
_entity_poly.pdbx_seq_one_letter_code
_entity_poly.pdbx_strand_id
1 'polypeptide(L)' 'MAFVAGKFCSACNVMLEPQVRVELNSGRLVFCKSCGRLLYMEDASE' A
#
# COMPACT_ATOMS: atom_id res chain seq x y z
N MET A 1 10.27 1.82 1.93
CA MET A 1 8.90 2.31 2.17
C MET A 1 8.28 2.66 0.82
N ALA A 2 6.97 2.56 0.66
CA ALA A 2 6.27 2.92 -0.58
C ALA A 2 4.83 3.31 -0.27
N PHE A 3 4.30 4.35 -0.91
CA PHE A 3 2.90 4.71 -0.78
C PHE A 3 2.01 3.85 -1.70
N VAL A 4 0.72 3.85 -1.40
CA VAL A 4 -0.31 3.11 -2.15
C VAL A 4 -0.93 4.05 -3.18
N ALA A 5 -0.53 3.91 -4.44
CA ALA A 5 -1.00 4.74 -5.55
C ALA A 5 -2.27 4.13 -6.16
N GLY A 6 -3.45 4.57 -5.71
CA GLY A 6 -4.68 3.87 -6.06
C GLY A 6 -4.52 2.40 -5.67
N LYS A 7 -4.79 1.43 -6.55
CA LYS A 7 -4.71 -0.02 -6.22
C LYS A 7 -3.31 -0.63 -6.34
N PHE A 8 -2.27 0.18 -6.51
CA PHE A 8 -0.92 -0.30 -6.85
C PHE A 8 0.10 0.10 -5.80
N CYS A 9 1.14 -0.71 -5.67
CA CYS A 9 2.35 -0.32 -4.93
C CYS A 9 3.15 0.68 -5.78
N SER A 10 3.45 1.87 -5.26
CA SER A 10 4.21 2.88 -6.02
C SER A 10 5.67 2.48 -6.33
N ALA A 11 6.19 1.45 -5.67
CA ALA A 11 7.57 1.00 -5.85
C ALA A 11 7.75 -0.07 -6.93
N CYS A 12 6.83 -1.04 -7.00
CA CYS A 12 6.95 -2.16 -7.93
C CYS A 12 5.81 -2.20 -8.97
N ASN A 13 4.86 -1.27 -8.89
CA ASN A 13 3.69 -1.17 -9.77
C ASN A 13 2.81 -2.43 -9.82
N VAL A 14 2.97 -3.34 -8.87
CA VAL A 14 2.10 -4.52 -8.74
C VAL A 14 0.79 -4.11 -8.07
N MET A 15 -0.30 -4.69 -8.57
CA MET A 15 -1.63 -4.53 -8.00
C MET A 15 -1.68 -5.17 -6.60
N LEU A 16 -2.17 -4.41 -5.63
CA LEU A 16 -2.37 -4.88 -4.27
C LEU A 16 -3.64 -5.73 -4.18
N GLU A 17 -3.57 -6.79 -3.38
CA GLU A 17 -4.74 -7.61 -3.09
C GLU A 17 -5.82 -6.79 -2.36
N PRO A 18 -7.11 -7.09 -2.58
CA PRO A 18 -8.20 -6.42 -1.87
C PRO A 18 -8.10 -6.52 -0.35
N GLN A 19 -7.53 -7.60 0.18
CA GLN A 19 -7.33 -7.77 1.63
C GLN A 19 -6.30 -6.78 2.18
N VAL A 20 -5.17 -6.61 1.49
CA VAL A 20 -4.12 -5.62 1.84
C VAL A 20 -4.71 -4.20 1.87
N ARG A 21 -5.60 -3.89 0.94
CA ARG A 21 -6.36 -2.62 0.91
C ARG A 21 -7.17 -2.40 2.18
N VAL A 22 -7.92 -3.42 2.61
CA VAL A 22 -8.77 -3.35 3.81
C VAL A 22 -7.92 -3.19 5.07
N GLU A 23 -6.79 -3.88 5.16
CA GLU A 23 -5.83 -3.72 6.26
C GLU A 23 -5.25 -2.31 6.30
N LEU A 24 -4.82 -1.77 5.16
CA LEU A 24 -4.30 -0.40 5.05
C LEU A 24 -5.37 0.64 5.43
N ASN A 25 -6.61 0.47 4.98
CA ASN A 25 -7.75 1.32 5.36
C ASN A 25 -8.07 1.27 6.86
N SER A 26 -7.70 0.17 7.54
CA SER A 26 -7.87 0.00 8.98
C SER A 26 -6.71 0.61 9.78
N GLY A 27 -5.78 1.31 9.12
CA GLY A 27 -4.60 1.91 9.74
C GLY A 27 -3.49 0.91 10.06
N ARG A 28 -3.55 -0.31 9.52
CA ARG A 28 -2.46 -1.29 9.70
C ARG A 28 -1.33 -1.01 8.72
N LEU A 29 -0.11 -1.14 9.21
CA LEU A 29 1.08 -1.17 8.37
C LEU A 29 1.21 -2.55 7.73
N VAL A 30 1.20 -2.59 6.40
CA VAL A 30 1.26 -3.84 5.63
C VAL A 30 2.50 -3.82 4.74
N PHE A 31 3.14 -4.97 4.56
CA PHE A 31 4.23 -5.11 3.59
C PHE A 31 3.71 -5.53 2.23
N CYS A 32 4.25 -4.96 1.16
CA CYS A 32 3.99 -5.42 -0.19
C CYS A 32 4.50 -6.85 -0.37
N LYS A 33 3.62 -7.81 -0.69
CA LYS A 33 4.00 -9.21 -0.90
C LYS A 33 4.97 -9.43 -2.07
N SER A 34 5.00 -8.51 -3.05
CA SER A 34 5.85 -8.64 -4.23
C SER A 34 7.26 -8.05 -4.06
N CYS A 35 7.40 -6.95 -3.33
CA CYS A 35 8.69 -6.25 -3.20
C CYS A 35 9.19 -6.09 -1.76
N GLY A 36 8.42 -6.52 -0.76
CA GLY A 36 8.79 -6.45 0.66
C GLY A 36 8.82 -5.04 1.25
N ARG A 37 8.42 -3.99 0.52
CA ARG A 37 8.39 -2.63 1.06
C ARG A 37 7.18 -2.42 1.96
N LEU A 38 7.40 -1.71 3.07
CA LEU A 38 6.33 -1.20 3.93
C LEU A 38 5.42 -0.26 3.14
N LEU A 39 4.13 -0.58 3.09
CA LEU A 39 3.08 0.20 2.46
C LEU A 39 2.42 1.12 3.48
N TYR A 40 2.18 2.35 3.05
CA TYR A 40 1.40 3.33 3.80
C TYR A 40 0.39 4.01 2.85
N MET A 41 -0.73 4.46 3.41
CA MET A 41 -1.62 5.39 2.72
C MET A 41 -0.93 6.76 2.75
N GLU A 42 -0.76 7.40 1.60
CA GLU A 42 -0.41 8.82 1.60
C GLU A 42 -1.62 9.55 2.17
N ASP A 43 -1.49 10.10 3.38
CA ASP A 43 -2.44 11.08 3.87
C ASP A 43 -2.50 12.16 2.79
N ALA A 44 -3.67 12.33 2.18
CA ALA A 44 -3.92 13.38 1.21
C ALA A 44 -3.85 14.73 1.95
N SER A 45 -2.64 15.18 2.28
CA SER A 45 -2.37 16.54 2.70
C SER A 45 -2.13 17.37 1.45
N GLU A 46 -3.23 17.83 0.84
CA GLU A 46 -3.32 19.11 0.13
C GLU A 46 -4.25 20.04 0.93
#